data_AF-A0A060Y5D5-F1
#
_entry.id   AF-A0A060Y5D5-F1
#
_cell.length_a   1.000
_cell.length_b   1.000
_cell.length_c   1.000
_cell.angle_alpha   90.00
_cell.angle_beta   90.00
_cell.angle_gamma   90.00
#
_symmetry.space_group_name_H-M   'P 1'
#
loop_
_entity.id
_entity.type
_entity.pdbx_description
1 polymer ?
#
loop_
_entity_poly.entity_id
_entity_poly.type
_entity_poly.pdbx_seq_one_letter_code
_entity_poly.pdbx_strand_id
1 'polypeptide(L)'
;MGFTDTQADQLLEAANKGRGGQSEHASSTLMALFVLGLNPSSVLKVLEKCPELFYVKGTQLQQRMDNLRRLGLLEGSLQRVVSHYPQILTLPLRRVNTVARFLREKCAFTVQQATDIIRDSPAVVQDDLGQLEYKFQYTYFRMGVKQAEMVKSKLFRVTLEEVRCRHSFLERRGLYQTPDKKGQTLIVNPKLKDILAVAEETYLADIAMATREEFKVFQKMMAREWQEEDEEQDRDMGADTMLRVLCELVSAVTAVAYCCAVLTVTLKVVDTYVAVRWPLHYHDLLPPARTRKILVGVWLLAAMYPLSLVIVMEVMEDNAPQRSEVCLILISIGKMGSEMMVGVHIYFTMGAVVCTLLILYCYGRLYWVTKTQGIWQSRYSRARVTLLAHGVLLLLYFSPGLVFTVELVLYQRQEVSQDIRVWINTVNMCMLMLLPRACAPYLYGLWYRDISDTLLAVLHQRRRLSQVTVA
;
A
#
# COMPACT_ATOMS: atom_id res chain seq x y z
N MET A 1 46.38 30.24 18.14
CA MET A 1 45.07 30.34 17.44
C MET A 1 44.50 31.76 17.43
N GLY A 2 45.12 32.76 18.07
CA GLY A 2 44.69 34.17 17.95
C GLY A 2 43.49 34.58 18.81
N PHE A 3 43.14 33.79 19.82
CA PHE A 3 42.14 34.13 20.83
C PHE A 3 42.71 35.10 21.87
N THR A 4 41.87 35.98 22.42
CA THR A 4 42.19 36.72 23.65
C THR A 4 42.07 35.80 24.87
N ASP A 5 42.68 36.15 26.00
CA ASP A 5 42.61 35.33 27.22
C ASP A 5 41.15 35.08 27.64
N THR A 6 40.32 36.11 27.58
CA THR A 6 38.88 36.01 27.84
C THR A 6 38.14 35.03 26.92
N GLN A 7 38.54 34.94 25.65
CA GLN A 7 37.95 34.03 24.68
C GLN A 7 38.43 32.59 24.90
N ALA A 8 39.68 32.42 25.31
CA ALA A 8 40.23 31.11 25.66
C ALA A 8 39.53 30.53 26.90
N ASP A 9 39.28 31.36 27.92
CA ASP A 9 38.55 30.96 29.13
C ASP A 9 37.11 30.52 28.80
N GLN A 10 36.41 31.28 27.95
CA GLN A 10 35.07 30.94 27.48
C GLN A 10 35.03 29.60 26.73
N LEU A 11 36.01 29.33 25.86
CA LEU A 11 36.11 28.06 25.13
C LEU A 11 36.37 26.89 26.07
N LEU A 12 37.25 27.08 27.06
CA LEU A 12 37.57 26.06 28.04
C LEU A 12 36.35 25.72 28.90
N GLU A 13 35.61 26.73 29.35
CA GLU A 13 34.36 26.54 30.09
C GLU A 13 33.31 25.81 29.24
N ALA A 14 33.13 26.21 27.98
CA ALA A 14 32.18 25.57 27.06
C ALA A 14 32.54 24.11 26.74
N ALA A 15 33.83 23.81 26.56
CA ALA A 15 34.31 22.45 26.30
C ALA A 15 34.14 21.51 27.52
N ASN A 16 34.07 22.07 28.73
CA ASN A 16 33.93 21.33 29.99
C ASN A 16 32.49 21.16 30.46
N LYS A 17 31.52 21.91 29.89
CA LYS A 17 30.11 21.90 30.33
C LYS A 17 29.27 20.70 29.87
N GLY A 18 29.72 19.89 28.91
CA GLY A 18 28.92 18.74 28.45
C GLY A 18 29.00 17.51 29.37
N ARG A 19 28.02 16.61 29.22
CA ARG A 19 27.67 15.49 30.11
C ARG A 19 28.77 14.41 30.36
N GLY A 20 30.04 14.63 30.00
CA GLY A 20 31.09 13.60 30.05
C GLY A 20 32.51 14.03 30.39
N GLY A 21 32.74 15.27 30.88
CA GLY A 21 34.09 15.77 31.17
C GLY A 21 34.77 16.46 29.97
N GLN A 22 36.08 16.74 30.10
CA GLN A 22 36.90 17.44 29.09
C GLN A 22 36.74 16.82 27.71
N SER A 23 36.42 17.63 26.70
CA SER A 23 36.44 17.17 25.30
C SER A 23 37.87 16.82 24.86
N GLU A 24 38.12 15.53 24.59
CA GLU A 24 39.39 15.05 23.99
C GLU A 24 39.62 15.57 22.56
N HIS A 25 38.61 16.20 21.93
CA HIS A 25 38.64 16.55 20.52
C HIS A 25 38.62 18.06 20.25
N ALA A 26 38.50 18.89 21.29
CA ALA A 26 38.38 20.35 21.18
C ALA A 26 39.47 20.99 20.31
N SER A 27 40.74 20.62 20.51
CA SER A 27 41.86 21.14 19.72
C SER A 27 41.74 20.76 18.23
N SER A 28 41.34 19.53 17.93
CA SER A 28 41.16 19.05 16.56
C SER A 28 39.97 19.73 15.85
N THR A 29 38.88 19.98 16.58
CA THR A 29 37.71 20.73 16.09
C THR A 29 38.09 22.17 15.78
N LEU A 30 38.80 22.84 16.68
CA LEU A 30 39.27 24.21 16.47
C LEU A 30 40.16 24.32 15.23
N MET A 31 41.13 23.41 15.08
CA MET A 31 41.99 23.36 13.89
C MET A 31 41.18 23.18 12.60
N ALA A 32 40.20 22.27 12.58
CA ALA A 32 39.35 22.06 11.41
C ALA A 32 38.56 23.34 11.02
N LEU A 33 38.05 24.08 12.01
CA LEU A 33 37.34 25.34 11.78
C LEU A 33 38.26 26.48 11.32
N PHE A 34 39.52 26.53 11.78
CA PHE A 34 40.50 27.49 11.28
C PHE A 34 40.96 27.17 9.86
N VAL A 35 41.10 25.89 9.51
CA VAL A 35 41.41 25.45 8.13
C VAL A 35 40.29 25.85 7.16
N LEU A 36 39.04 25.96 7.64
CA LEU A 36 37.91 26.52 6.88
C LEU A 36 38.02 28.04 6.63
N GLY A 37 39.03 28.71 7.19
CA GLY A 37 39.23 30.15 7.07
C GLY A 37 38.39 31.00 8.03
N LEU A 38 37.80 30.41 9.07
CA LEU A 38 37.09 31.17 10.11
C LEU A 38 38.08 31.92 11.01
N ASN A 39 37.74 33.17 11.33
CA ASN A 39 38.50 33.95 12.32
C ASN A 39 38.12 33.54 13.76
N PRO A 40 38.94 33.86 14.78
CA PRO A 40 38.69 33.47 16.17
C PRO A 40 37.30 33.83 16.68
N SER A 41 36.82 35.04 16.40
CA SER A 41 35.50 35.51 16.80
C SER A 41 34.35 34.72 16.15
N SER A 42 34.53 34.26 14.91
CA SER A 42 33.53 33.45 14.20
C SER A 42 33.52 32.01 14.71
N VAL A 43 34.69 31.46 15.03
CA VAL A 43 34.82 30.13 15.65
C VAL A 43 34.11 30.08 17.00
N LEU A 44 34.28 31.11 17.84
CA LEU A 44 33.54 31.24 19.11
C LEU A 44 32.02 31.21 18.89
N LYS A 45 31.51 32.09 18.01
CA LYS A 45 30.07 32.15 17.70
C LYS A 45 29.52 30.84 17.16
N VAL A 46 30.31 30.10 16.38
CA VAL A 46 29.94 28.78 15.86
C VAL A 46 29.80 27.77 17.00
N LEU A 47 30.77 27.75 17.92
CA LEU A 47 30.78 26.81 19.05
C LEU A 47 29.76 27.16 20.12
N GLU A 48 29.45 28.45 20.32
CA GLU A 48 28.33 28.92 21.15
C GLU A 48 26.99 28.44 20.59
N LYS A 49 26.81 28.49 19.26
CA LYS A 49 25.57 28.02 18.60
C LYS A 49 25.44 26.50 18.54
N CYS A 50 26.55 25.77 18.51
CA CYS A 50 26.57 24.32 18.36
C CYS A 50 27.72 23.72 19.18
N PRO A 51 27.52 23.60 20.51
CA PRO A 51 28.52 23.04 21.41
C PRO A 51 28.78 21.55 21.13
N GLU A 52 27.88 20.85 20.43
CA GLU A 52 28.09 19.44 20.06
C GLU A 52 29.34 19.23 19.18
N LEU A 53 29.80 20.27 18.47
CA LEU A 53 31.02 20.22 17.66
C LEU A 53 32.28 19.89 18.49
N PHE A 54 32.29 20.20 19.79
CA PHE A 54 33.40 19.80 20.66
C PHE A 54 33.50 18.27 20.79
N TYR A 55 32.44 17.52 20.54
CA TYR A 55 32.42 16.07 20.72
C TYR A 55 32.60 15.30 19.40
N VAL A 56 32.71 16.00 18.27
CA VAL A 56 32.96 15.39 16.96
C VAL A 56 34.46 15.32 16.69
N LYS A 57 34.95 14.16 16.22
CA LYS A 57 36.37 14.00 15.84
C LYS A 57 36.72 14.94 14.68
N GLY A 58 37.87 15.62 14.75
CA GLY A 58 38.33 16.52 13.68
C GLY A 58 38.37 15.86 12.28
N THR A 59 38.72 14.57 12.18
CA THR A 59 38.69 13.81 10.92
C THR A 59 37.28 13.67 10.35
N GLN A 60 36.27 13.46 11.20
CA GLN A 60 34.87 13.38 10.78
C GLN A 60 34.34 14.75 10.33
N LEU A 61 34.72 15.82 11.03
CA LEU A 61 34.39 17.19 10.61
C LEU A 61 34.98 17.50 9.24
N GLN A 62 36.23 17.14 9.00
CA GLN A 62 36.88 17.31 7.70
C GLN A 62 36.15 16.52 6.59
N GLN A 63 35.81 15.26 6.84
CA GLN A 63 35.03 14.44 5.90
C GLN A 63 33.66 15.06 5.57
N ARG A 64 32.97 15.65 6.56
CA ARG A 64 31.69 16.33 6.38
C ARG A 64 31.86 17.60 5.53
N MET A 65 32.90 18.39 5.80
CA MET A 65 33.23 19.58 4.99
C MET A 65 33.59 19.19 3.55
N ASP A 66 34.38 18.14 3.35
CA ASP A 66 34.74 17.63 2.02
C ASP A 66 33.51 17.12 1.25
N ASN A 67 32.54 16.51 1.93
CA ASN A 67 31.28 16.14 1.30
C ASN A 67 30.49 17.37 0.84
N LEU A 68 30.41 18.42 1.65
CA LEU A 68 29.75 19.67 1.27
C LEU A 68 30.46 20.34 0.08
N ARG A 69 31.80 20.29 0.01
CA ARG A 69 32.57 20.74 -1.16
C ARG A 69 32.20 19.97 -2.43
N ARG A 70 32.07 18.63 -2.35
CA ARG A 70 31.64 17.78 -3.48
C ARG A 70 30.21 18.07 -3.93
N LEU A 71 29.36 18.59 -3.04
CA LEU A 71 28.02 19.07 -3.35
C LEU A 71 28.01 20.49 -3.96
N GLY A 72 29.17 21.11 -4.19
CA GLY A 72 29.31 22.42 -4.83
C GLY A 72 29.41 23.61 -3.88
N LEU A 73 29.44 23.39 -2.56
CA LEU A 73 29.65 24.47 -1.58
C LEU A 73 31.14 24.82 -1.53
N LEU A 74 31.55 25.80 -2.33
CA LEU A 74 32.91 26.35 -2.34
C LEU A 74 33.22 27.11 -1.03
N GLU A 75 34.50 27.34 -0.73
CA GLU A 75 34.97 27.84 0.58
C GLU A 75 34.19 29.03 1.15
N GLY A 76 33.91 30.08 0.35
CA GLY A 76 33.14 31.22 0.83
C GLY A 76 31.67 30.89 1.17
N SER A 77 31.05 29.99 0.42
CA SER A 77 29.68 29.52 0.70
C SER A 77 29.66 28.58 1.90
N LEU A 78 30.62 27.67 1.97
CA LEU A 78 30.76 26.71 3.07
C LEU A 78 31.03 27.44 4.40
N GLN A 79 31.94 28.40 4.42
CA GLN A 79 32.22 29.24 5.59
C GLN A 79 30.95 29.96 6.07
N ARG A 80 30.17 30.53 5.14
CA ARG A 80 28.91 31.21 5.46
C ARG A 80 27.88 30.25 6.07
N VAL A 81 27.70 29.08 5.47
CA VAL A 81 26.78 28.05 5.96
C VAL A 81 27.18 27.61 7.36
N VAL A 82 28.45 27.26 7.59
CA VAL A 82 28.92 26.82 8.91
C VAL A 82 28.79 27.93 9.97
N SER A 83 29.02 29.19 9.59
CA SER A 83 28.86 30.34 10.51
C SER A 83 27.40 30.58 10.94
N HIS A 84 26.44 30.33 10.05
CA HIS A 84 25.02 30.59 10.31
C HIS A 84 24.29 29.36 10.84
N TYR A 85 24.67 28.17 10.38
CA TYR A 85 24.05 26.89 10.67
C TYR A 85 25.10 25.79 10.86
N PRO A 86 25.87 25.84 11.96
CA PRO A 86 26.94 24.89 12.25
C PRO A 86 26.47 23.43 12.45
N GLN A 87 25.18 23.23 12.76
CA GLN A 87 24.57 21.90 12.95
C GLN A 87 24.67 21.03 11.69
N ILE A 88 24.85 21.60 10.49
CA ILE A 88 25.08 20.79 9.28
C ILE A 88 26.31 19.87 9.43
N LEU A 89 27.30 20.28 10.23
CA LEU A 89 28.51 19.52 10.50
C LEU A 89 28.33 18.47 11.61
N THR A 90 27.17 18.39 12.27
CA THR A 90 26.86 17.33 13.25
C THR A 90 26.09 16.17 12.61
N LEU A 91 25.48 16.41 11.45
CA LEU A 91 24.63 15.44 10.76
C LEU A 91 25.40 14.31 10.06
N PRO A 92 24.78 13.13 9.86
CA PRO A 92 25.37 12.07 9.05
C PRO A 92 25.54 12.48 7.58
N LEU A 93 26.68 12.15 6.97
CA LEU A 93 26.95 12.45 5.55
C LEU A 93 25.86 11.90 4.63
N ARG A 94 25.30 10.72 4.95
CA ARG A 94 24.23 10.10 4.17
C ARG A 94 23.00 10.99 4.09
N ARG A 95 22.66 11.70 5.17
CA ARG A 95 21.45 12.53 5.24
C ARG A 95 21.50 13.69 4.24
N VAL A 96 22.61 14.44 4.24
CA VAL A 96 22.80 15.58 3.33
C VAL A 96 22.77 15.11 1.87
N ASN A 97 23.44 14.00 1.55
CA ASN A 97 23.44 13.43 0.21
C ASN A 97 22.04 12.92 -0.21
N THR A 98 21.27 12.34 0.70
CA THR A 98 19.89 11.91 0.42
C THR A 98 19.01 13.10 0.07
N VAL A 99 19.09 14.20 0.81
CA VAL A 99 18.31 15.42 0.55
C VAL A 99 18.74 16.07 -0.78
N ALA A 100 20.05 16.16 -1.04
CA ALA A 100 20.57 16.66 -2.32
C ALA A 100 20.09 15.81 -3.51
N ARG A 101 20.08 14.48 -3.36
CA ARG A 101 19.57 13.56 -4.38
C ARG A 101 18.06 13.74 -4.57
N PHE A 102 17.30 13.81 -3.48
CA PHE A 102 15.86 14.02 -3.49
C PHE A 102 15.49 15.32 -4.24
N LEU A 103 16.15 16.44 -3.95
CA LEU A 103 15.93 17.70 -4.66
C LEU A 103 16.17 17.58 -6.17
N ARG A 104 17.18 16.81 -6.57
CA ARG A 104 17.53 16.63 -7.99
C ARG A 104 16.61 15.67 -8.73
N GLU A 105 16.34 14.51 -8.13
CA GLU A 105 15.65 13.41 -8.81
C GLU A 105 14.14 13.49 -8.66
N LYS A 106 13.64 13.85 -7.47
CA LYS A 106 12.20 13.95 -7.20
C LYS A 106 11.64 15.32 -7.55
N CYS A 107 12.36 16.39 -7.20
CA CYS A 107 11.91 17.77 -7.44
C CYS A 107 12.46 18.39 -8.76
N ALA A 108 13.30 17.64 -9.49
CA ALA A 108 13.90 18.06 -10.75
C ALA A 108 14.69 19.38 -10.69
N PHE A 109 15.29 19.72 -9.53
CA PHE A 109 16.24 20.83 -9.45
C PHE A 109 17.57 20.47 -10.12
N THR A 110 18.20 21.46 -10.75
CA THR A 110 19.58 21.30 -11.24
C THR A 110 20.57 21.09 -10.09
N VAL A 111 21.76 20.59 -10.39
CA VAL A 111 22.85 20.45 -9.39
C VAL A 111 23.09 21.78 -8.69
N GLN A 112 23.26 22.87 -9.45
CA GLN A 112 23.51 24.19 -8.89
C GLN A 112 22.35 24.69 -8.02
N GLN A 113 21.11 24.49 -8.44
CA GLN A 113 19.93 24.88 -7.66
C GLN A 113 19.85 24.10 -6.34
N ALA A 114 20.13 22.80 -6.35
CA ALA A 114 20.17 22.00 -5.12
C ALA A 114 21.27 22.50 -4.17
N THR A 115 22.46 22.85 -4.70
CA THR A 115 23.53 23.49 -3.93
C THR A 115 23.10 24.83 -3.35
N ASP A 116 22.44 25.68 -4.14
CA ASP A 116 21.93 26.99 -3.72
C ASP A 116 20.87 26.86 -2.62
N ILE A 117 19.97 25.86 -2.72
CA ILE A 117 18.97 25.56 -1.70
C ILE A 117 19.64 25.17 -0.38
N ILE A 118 20.62 24.26 -0.40
CA ILE A 118 21.35 23.84 0.82
C ILE A 118 22.17 25.00 1.39
N ARG A 119 22.74 25.86 0.53
CA ARG A 119 23.48 27.06 0.96
C ARG A 119 22.56 28.05 1.67
N ASP A 120 21.43 28.35 1.06
CA ASP A 120 20.57 29.45 1.51
C ASP A 120 19.59 28.97 2.59
N SER A 121 19.23 27.69 2.62
CA SER A 121 18.31 27.06 3.58
C SER A 121 18.89 25.76 4.14
N PRO A 122 20.01 25.80 4.89
CA PRO A 122 20.69 24.59 5.33
C PRO A 122 19.86 23.72 6.28
N ALA A 123 18.82 24.26 6.93
CA ALA A 123 17.88 23.49 7.76
C ALA A 123 17.09 22.44 6.96
N VAL A 124 16.92 22.62 5.64
CA VAL A 124 16.19 21.69 4.76
C VAL A 124 16.71 20.25 4.82
N VAL A 125 17.98 20.06 5.22
CA VAL A 125 18.57 18.74 5.36
C VAL A 125 17.96 17.93 6.52
N GLN A 126 17.27 18.58 7.45
CA GLN A 126 16.61 17.96 8.60
C GLN A 126 15.10 17.78 8.37
N ASP A 127 14.50 18.53 7.45
CA ASP A 127 13.07 18.47 7.15
C ASP A 127 12.62 17.07 6.71
N ASP A 128 11.38 16.70 7.03
CA ASP A 128 10.76 15.50 6.49
C ASP A 128 10.70 15.58 4.95
N LEU A 129 11.05 14.47 4.27
CA LEU A 129 11.11 14.46 2.81
C LEU A 129 9.73 14.57 2.17
N GLY A 130 8.69 14.02 2.81
CA GLY A 130 7.31 14.13 2.32
C GLY A 130 6.80 15.56 2.41
N GLN A 131 7.03 16.24 3.54
CA GLN A 131 6.71 17.66 3.71
C GLN A 131 7.49 18.55 2.74
N LEU A 132 8.75 18.22 2.48
CA LEU A 132 9.57 18.92 1.48
C LEU A 132 9.03 18.72 0.07
N GLU A 133 8.64 17.49 -0.28
CA GLU A 133 8.01 17.17 -1.57
C GLU A 133 6.73 17.96 -1.75
N TYR A 134 5.84 17.92 -0.75
CA TYR A 134 4.55 18.59 -0.81
C TYR A 134 4.71 20.11 -0.96
N LYS A 135 5.67 20.74 -0.24
CA LYS A 135 5.97 22.16 -0.41
C LYS A 135 6.44 22.50 -1.83
N PHE A 136 7.29 21.67 -2.41
CA PHE A 136 7.69 21.81 -3.81
C PHE A 136 6.49 21.64 -4.76
N GLN A 137 5.71 20.57 -4.59
CA GLN A 137 4.56 20.25 -5.44
C GLN A 137 3.48 21.34 -5.38
N TYR A 138 3.15 21.83 -4.19
CA TYR A 138 2.22 22.96 -4.02
C TYR A 138 2.71 24.18 -4.81
N THR A 139 3.98 24.55 -4.64
CA THR A 139 4.53 25.74 -5.31
C THR A 139 4.63 25.54 -6.84
N TYR A 140 4.90 24.32 -7.31
CA TYR A 140 5.05 24.01 -8.73
C TYR A 140 3.69 23.85 -9.44
N PHE A 141 2.81 23.02 -8.89
CA PHE A 141 1.53 22.66 -9.51
C PHE A 141 0.41 23.62 -9.13
N ARG A 142 0.29 24.02 -7.85
CA ARG A 142 -0.81 24.88 -7.38
C ARG A 142 -0.56 26.36 -7.63
N MET A 143 0.67 26.83 -7.37
CA MET A 143 1.04 28.22 -7.64
C MET A 143 1.55 28.44 -9.07
N GLY A 144 1.95 27.38 -9.78
CA GLY A 144 2.47 27.48 -11.16
C GLY A 144 3.88 28.06 -11.27
N VAL A 145 4.65 28.08 -10.17
CA VAL A 145 5.98 28.70 -10.14
C VAL A 145 7.06 27.70 -10.55
N LYS A 146 8.02 28.12 -11.37
CA LYS A 146 9.15 27.28 -11.80
C LYS A 146 10.30 27.29 -10.80
N GLN A 147 11.09 26.22 -10.80
CA GLN A 147 12.21 25.95 -9.88
C GLN A 147 13.17 27.14 -9.72
N ALA A 148 13.54 27.80 -10.84
CA ALA A 148 14.47 28.92 -10.80
C ALA A 148 13.97 30.07 -9.91
N GLU A 149 12.67 30.37 -9.99
CA GLU A 149 12.07 31.44 -9.20
C GLU A 149 11.86 31.01 -7.74
N MET A 150 11.61 29.71 -7.47
CA MET A 150 11.56 29.16 -6.11
C MET A 150 12.90 29.34 -5.38
N VAL A 151 14.01 29.03 -6.04
CA VAL A 151 15.36 29.18 -5.49
C VAL A 151 15.68 30.66 -5.26
N LYS A 152 15.43 31.50 -6.26
CA LYS A 152 15.65 32.96 -6.16
C LYS A 152 14.85 33.61 -5.03
N SER A 153 13.63 33.13 -4.80
CA SER A 153 12.74 33.61 -3.75
C SER A 153 12.96 32.93 -2.40
N LYS A 154 13.94 32.02 -2.30
CA LYS A 154 14.31 31.29 -1.08
C LYS A 154 13.13 30.54 -0.45
N LEU A 155 12.32 29.87 -1.28
CA LEU A 155 11.13 29.10 -0.86
C LEU A 155 11.39 28.22 0.37
N PHE A 156 12.53 27.54 0.42
CA PHE A 156 12.84 26.60 1.49
C PHE A 156 13.27 27.25 2.81
N ARG A 157 13.26 28.59 2.91
CA ARG A 157 13.42 29.30 4.21
C ARG A 157 12.12 29.46 4.97
N VAL A 158 10.98 29.43 4.28
CA VAL A 158 9.65 29.63 4.86
C VAL A 158 8.93 28.30 5.06
N THR A 159 7.98 28.27 6.00
CA THR A 159 7.19 27.06 6.28
C THR A 159 6.16 26.83 5.17
N LEU A 160 5.65 25.59 5.06
CA LEU A 160 4.58 25.28 4.10
C LEU A 160 3.31 26.07 4.44
N GLU A 161 3.00 26.18 5.73
CA GLU A 161 1.86 26.93 6.24
C GLU A 161 1.90 28.40 5.82
N GLU A 162 3.07 29.04 5.93
CA GLU A 162 3.24 30.43 5.50
C GLU A 162 3.04 30.59 3.98
N VAL A 163 3.57 29.67 3.18
CA VAL A 163 3.36 29.66 1.72
C VAL A 163 1.89 29.51 1.38
N ARG A 164 1.20 28.51 1.96
CA ARG A 164 -0.23 28.26 1.72
C ARG A 164 -1.09 29.43 2.19
N CYS A 165 -0.80 30.03 3.35
CA CYS A 165 -1.56 31.16 3.91
C CYS A 165 -1.42 32.40 3.03
N ARG A 166 -0.20 32.83 2.70
CA ARG A 166 0.01 34.03 1.89
C ARG A 166 -0.56 33.84 0.47
N HIS A 167 -0.29 32.71 -0.18
CA HIS A 167 -0.84 32.43 -1.51
C HIS A 167 -2.38 32.38 -1.51
N SER A 168 -2.99 31.58 -0.63
CA SER A 168 -4.47 31.43 -0.60
C SER A 168 -5.17 32.73 -0.27
N PHE A 169 -4.55 33.59 0.55
CA PHE A 169 -5.10 34.91 0.86
C PHE A 169 -5.16 35.82 -0.37
N LEU A 170 -4.08 35.89 -1.16
CA LEU A 170 -4.08 36.65 -2.41
C LEU A 170 -5.08 36.06 -3.42
N GLU A 171 -5.15 34.73 -3.52
CA GLU A 171 -6.06 34.06 -4.43
C GLU A 171 -7.53 34.36 -4.11
N ARG A 172 -7.94 34.23 -2.84
CA ARG A 172 -9.33 34.53 -2.40
C ARG A 172 -9.68 36.00 -2.54
N ARG A 173 -8.68 36.88 -2.58
CA ARG A 173 -8.83 38.30 -2.88
C ARG A 173 -8.80 38.64 -4.37
N GLY A 174 -8.56 37.66 -5.25
CA GLY A 174 -8.42 37.89 -6.69
C GLY A 174 -7.14 38.63 -7.07
N LEU A 175 -6.13 38.66 -6.19
CA LEU A 175 -4.81 39.27 -6.41
C LEU A 175 -3.76 38.25 -6.87
N TYR A 176 -4.11 36.97 -6.87
CA TYR A 176 -3.32 35.90 -7.45
C TYR A 176 -4.23 34.96 -8.22
N GLN A 177 -3.81 34.55 -9.41
CA GLN A 177 -4.52 33.56 -10.21
C GLN A 177 -3.58 32.40 -10.53
N THR A 178 -3.99 31.16 -10.29
CA THR A 178 -3.21 30.00 -10.74
C THR A 178 -3.05 30.05 -12.27
N PRO A 179 -1.80 29.98 -12.78
CA PRO A 179 -1.55 29.98 -14.22
C PRO A 179 -2.24 28.81 -14.93
N ASP A 180 -2.69 29.03 -16.16
CA ASP A 180 -3.26 27.99 -17.00
C ASP A 180 -2.20 26.96 -17.46
N LYS A 181 -2.59 25.98 -18.29
CA LYS A 181 -1.66 24.96 -18.82
C LYS A 181 -0.50 25.55 -19.63
N LYS A 182 -0.64 26.77 -20.16
CA LYS A 182 0.38 27.51 -20.90
C LYS A 182 1.19 28.46 -19.99
N GLY A 183 0.87 28.52 -18.70
CA GLY A 183 1.50 29.42 -17.74
C GLY A 183 0.98 30.86 -17.82
N GLN A 184 -0.20 31.08 -18.39
CA GLN A 184 -0.81 32.40 -18.57
C GLN A 184 -1.85 32.69 -17.49
N THR A 185 -2.00 33.98 -17.14
CA THR A 185 -2.97 34.50 -16.18
C THR A 185 -3.66 35.73 -16.77
N LEU A 186 -4.89 36.01 -16.32
CA LEU A 186 -5.65 37.20 -16.72
C LEU A 186 -5.16 38.45 -16.01
N ILE A 187 -4.67 38.28 -14.77
CA ILE A 187 -4.02 39.32 -13.97
C ILE A 187 -2.52 39.07 -13.90
N VAL A 188 -1.73 40.12 -13.68
CA VAL A 188 -0.28 39.96 -13.43
C VAL A 188 -0.10 39.56 -11.97
N ASN A 189 0.28 38.31 -11.73
CA ASN A 189 0.56 37.84 -10.39
C ASN A 189 1.78 38.55 -9.76
N PRO A 190 1.74 38.84 -8.44
CA PRO A 190 2.92 39.27 -7.70
C PRO A 190 4.07 38.26 -7.81
N LYS A 191 5.31 38.74 -7.77
CA LYS A 191 6.49 37.84 -7.82
C LYS A 191 6.59 37.06 -6.52
N LEU A 192 7.05 35.81 -6.61
CA LEU A 192 7.13 34.93 -5.44
C LEU A 192 7.95 35.53 -4.28
N LYS A 193 9.03 36.24 -4.58
CA LYS A 193 9.84 36.94 -3.58
C LYS A 193 9.07 38.04 -2.82
N ASP A 194 8.12 38.70 -3.47
CA ASP A 194 7.33 39.78 -2.88
C ASP A 194 6.18 39.19 -2.04
N ILE A 195 5.83 37.93 -2.28
CA ILE A 195 4.91 37.14 -1.45
C ILE A 195 5.64 36.58 -0.23
N LEU A 196 6.81 35.96 -0.39
CA LEU A 196 7.44 35.12 0.66
C LEU A 196 8.65 35.75 1.36
N ALA A 197 9.45 36.57 0.67
CA ALA A 197 10.73 37.04 1.19
C ALA A 197 10.65 38.38 1.93
N VAL A 198 9.45 38.94 2.09
CA VAL A 198 9.18 40.21 2.78
C VAL A 198 8.48 39.99 4.12
N ALA A 199 8.62 40.95 5.03
CA ALA A 199 7.93 40.95 6.32
C ALA A 199 6.40 40.96 6.13
N GLU A 200 5.66 40.43 7.11
CA GLU A 200 4.20 40.34 7.05
C GLU A 200 3.56 41.72 6.85
N GLU A 201 4.08 42.75 7.51
CA GLU A 201 3.57 44.11 7.41
C GLU A 201 3.69 44.68 5.99
N THR A 202 4.85 44.48 5.35
CA THR A 202 5.09 44.90 3.95
C THR A 202 4.22 44.10 2.99
N TYR A 203 4.12 42.78 3.21
CA TYR A 203 3.25 41.91 2.41
C TYR A 203 1.79 42.39 2.47
N LEU A 204 1.27 42.72 3.65
CA LEU A 204 -0.11 43.15 3.83
C LEU A 204 -0.37 44.54 3.26
N ALA A 205 0.54 45.48 3.48
CA ALA A 205 0.39 46.85 3.01
C ALA A 205 0.52 46.97 1.49
N ASP A 206 1.54 46.35 0.90
CA ASP A 206 1.94 46.63 -0.49
C ASP A 206 1.44 45.59 -1.49
N ILE A 207 1.19 44.35 -1.05
CA ILE A 207 0.83 43.23 -1.93
C ILE A 207 -0.61 42.80 -1.73
N ALA A 208 -0.98 42.47 -0.48
CA ALA A 208 -2.32 41.97 -0.18
C ALA A 208 -3.35 43.09 -0.03
N MET A 209 -2.92 44.35 0.16
CA MET A 209 -3.80 45.50 0.40
C MET A 209 -4.81 45.25 1.52
N ALA A 210 -4.34 44.73 2.66
CA ALA A 210 -5.14 44.19 3.76
C ALA A 210 -4.71 44.72 5.12
N THR A 211 -5.62 44.69 6.10
CA THR A 211 -5.22 44.91 7.50
C THR A 211 -4.67 43.63 8.13
N ARG A 212 -3.93 43.80 9.23
CA ARG A 212 -3.40 42.67 10.00
C ARG A 212 -4.51 41.85 10.64
N GLU A 213 -5.59 42.50 11.04
CA GLU A 213 -6.76 41.84 11.63
C GLU A 213 -7.44 40.91 10.62
N GLU A 214 -7.64 41.37 9.37
CA GLU A 214 -8.21 40.57 8.29
C GLU A 214 -7.37 39.32 8.02
N PHE A 215 -6.05 39.48 7.92
CA PHE A 215 -5.15 38.36 7.67
C PHE A 215 -5.09 37.38 8.84
N LYS A 216 -5.13 37.87 10.08
CA LYS A 216 -5.15 37.00 11.27
C LYS A 216 -6.44 36.18 11.37
N VAL A 217 -7.58 36.77 11.02
CA VAL A 217 -8.85 36.03 10.94
C VAL A 217 -8.78 34.98 9.82
N PHE A 218 -8.22 35.36 8.68
CA PHE A 218 -8.00 34.45 7.55
C PHE A 218 -7.14 33.24 7.93
N GLN A 219 -6.00 33.45 8.58
CA GLN A 219 -5.12 32.37 9.07
C GLN A 219 -5.88 31.37 9.95
N LYS A 220 -6.74 31.85 10.85
CA LYS A 220 -7.57 30.98 11.72
C LYS A 220 -8.61 30.18 10.94
N MET A 221 -9.21 30.76 9.90
CA MET A 221 -10.16 30.04 9.04
C MET A 221 -9.43 28.96 8.23
N MET A 222 -8.29 29.30 7.62
CA MET A 222 -7.49 28.34 6.85
C MET A 222 -6.97 27.19 7.71
N ALA A 223 -6.52 27.46 8.93
CA ALA A 223 -6.06 26.42 9.84
C ALA A 223 -7.17 25.41 10.16
N ARG A 224 -8.43 25.83 10.25
CA ARG A 224 -9.58 24.94 10.45
C ARG A 224 -9.90 24.15 9.19
N GLU A 225 -9.95 24.81 8.04
CA GLU A 225 -10.21 24.14 6.76
C GLU A 225 -9.16 23.05 6.46
N TRP A 226 -7.87 23.30 6.73
CA TRP A 226 -6.83 22.29 6.53
C TRP A 226 -6.92 21.15 7.54
N GLN A 227 -7.32 21.41 8.79
CA GLN A 227 -7.58 20.34 9.75
C GLN A 227 -8.73 19.45 9.29
N GLU A 228 -9.80 20.03 8.76
CA GLU A 228 -10.94 19.29 8.20
C GLU A 228 -10.51 18.48 6.96
N GLU A 229 -9.71 19.06 6.05
CA GLU A 229 -9.14 18.36 4.89
C GLU A 229 -8.24 17.17 5.30
N ASP A 230 -7.35 17.37 6.26
CA ASP A 230 -6.44 16.33 6.76
C ASP A 230 -7.23 15.19 7.43
N GLU A 231 -8.25 15.52 8.23
CA GLU A 231 -9.14 14.52 8.84
C GLU A 231 -9.99 13.76 7.82
N GLU A 232 -10.48 14.42 6.77
CA GLU A 232 -11.17 13.76 5.67
C GLU A 232 -10.26 12.79 4.93
N GLN A 233 -9.03 13.21 4.65
CA GLN A 233 -8.05 12.38 3.96
C GLN A 233 -7.67 11.14 4.78
N ASP A 234 -7.51 11.27 6.09
CA ASP A 234 -7.27 10.14 7.00
C ASP A 234 -8.47 9.17 7.07
N ARG A 235 -9.71 9.70 7.06
CA ARG A 235 -10.93 8.87 7.01
C ARG A 235 -11.02 8.08 5.72
N ASP A 236 -10.77 8.70 4.57
CA ASP A 236 -10.82 8.05 3.26
C ASP A 236 -9.74 6.96 3.14
N MET A 237 -8.52 7.25 3.60
CA MET A 237 -7.42 6.27 3.64
C MET A 237 -7.78 5.05 4.52
N GLY A 238 -8.42 5.28 5.66
CA GLY A 238 -8.93 4.21 6.53
C GLY A 238 -10.02 3.36 5.86
N ALA A 239 -10.95 3.99 5.15
CA ALA A 239 -12.02 3.31 4.42
C ALA A 239 -11.47 2.44 3.27
N ASP A 240 -10.51 2.96 2.49
CA ASP A 240 -9.85 2.23 1.41
C ASP A 240 -9.12 0.99 1.94
N THR A 241 -8.43 1.13 3.08
CA THR A 241 -7.73 0.01 3.74
C THR A 241 -8.72 -1.07 4.18
N MET A 242 -9.83 -0.67 4.81
CA MET A 242 -10.87 -1.62 5.24
C MET A 242 -11.50 -2.37 4.05
N LEU A 243 -11.78 -1.66 2.95
CA LEU A 243 -12.36 -2.26 1.74
C LEU A 243 -11.41 -3.28 1.10
N ARG A 244 -10.11 -2.99 1.10
CA ARG A 244 -9.06 -3.91 0.62
C ARG A 244 -8.99 -5.18 1.45
N VAL A 245 -8.93 -5.08 2.77
CA VAL A 245 -8.88 -6.24 3.67
C VAL A 245 -10.14 -7.11 3.50
N LEU A 246 -11.32 -6.49 3.41
CA LEU A 246 -12.57 -7.21 3.16
C LEU A 246 -12.53 -7.96 1.81
N CYS A 247 -12.04 -7.31 0.77
CA CYS A 247 -11.87 -7.90 -0.56
C CYS A 247 -10.99 -9.16 -0.53
N GLU A 248 -9.82 -9.08 0.13
CA GLU A 248 -8.87 -10.19 0.22
C GLU A 248 -9.42 -11.37 1.01
N LEU A 249 -10.15 -11.09 2.10
CA LEU A 249 -10.81 -12.13 2.89
C LEU A 249 -11.92 -12.84 2.09
N VAL A 250 -12.81 -12.09 1.42
CA VAL A 250 -13.88 -12.67 0.60
C VAL A 250 -13.29 -13.55 -0.50
N SER A 251 -12.24 -13.05 -1.14
CA SER A 251 -11.46 -13.73 -2.17
C SER A 251 -10.82 -15.04 -1.70
N ALA A 252 -10.21 -15.04 -0.52
CA ALA A 252 -9.64 -16.25 0.05
C ALA A 252 -10.73 -17.26 0.40
N VAL A 253 -11.83 -16.81 1.02
CA VAL A 253 -12.95 -17.67 1.39
C VAL A 253 -13.60 -18.32 0.16
N THR A 254 -13.80 -17.59 -0.94
CA THR A 254 -14.35 -18.15 -2.18
C THR A 254 -13.43 -19.21 -2.79
N ALA A 255 -12.11 -18.95 -2.80
CA ALA A 255 -11.11 -19.90 -3.27
C ALA A 255 -11.05 -21.18 -2.41
N VAL A 256 -11.03 -21.04 -1.07
CA VAL A 256 -11.07 -22.18 -0.14
C VAL A 256 -12.35 -22.99 -0.36
N ALA A 257 -13.51 -22.33 -0.43
CA ALA A 257 -14.78 -23.00 -0.69
C ALA A 257 -14.77 -23.76 -2.02
N TYR A 258 -14.07 -23.24 -3.04
CA TYR A 258 -13.88 -23.92 -4.31
C TYR A 258 -13.02 -25.18 -4.22
N CYS A 259 -11.82 -25.09 -3.64
CA CYS A 259 -10.97 -26.26 -3.40
C CYS A 259 -11.71 -27.33 -2.58
N CYS A 260 -12.38 -26.93 -1.49
CA CYS A 260 -13.16 -27.82 -0.65
C CYS A 260 -14.24 -28.56 -1.44
N ALA A 261 -14.96 -27.87 -2.33
CA ALA A 261 -16.03 -28.49 -3.12
C ALA A 261 -15.49 -29.54 -4.09
N VAL A 262 -14.44 -29.22 -4.86
CA VAL A 262 -13.83 -30.16 -5.82
C VAL A 262 -13.32 -31.41 -5.11
N LEU A 263 -12.61 -31.25 -3.98
CA LEU A 263 -12.09 -32.37 -3.20
C LEU A 263 -13.23 -33.20 -2.55
N THR A 264 -14.27 -32.55 -2.03
CA THR A 264 -15.42 -33.24 -1.42
C THR A 264 -16.19 -34.07 -2.44
N VAL A 265 -16.38 -33.55 -3.65
CA VAL A 265 -17.04 -34.29 -4.75
C VAL A 265 -16.18 -35.48 -5.15
N THR A 266 -14.86 -35.29 -5.27
CA THR A 266 -13.92 -36.38 -5.55
C THR A 266 -14.03 -37.48 -4.49
N LEU A 267 -14.01 -37.11 -3.21
CA LEU A 267 -14.19 -38.04 -2.10
C LEU A 267 -15.54 -38.76 -2.15
N LYS A 268 -16.63 -38.04 -2.49
CA LYS A 268 -17.95 -38.65 -2.64
C LYS A 268 -17.95 -39.73 -3.73
N VAL A 269 -17.28 -39.48 -4.86
CA VAL A 269 -17.16 -40.48 -5.93
C VAL A 269 -16.34 -41.69 -5.45
N VAL A 270 -15.22 -41.45 -4.77
CA VAL A 270 -14.39 -42.52 -4.19
C VAL A 270 -15.18 -43.35 -3.16
N ASP A 271 -15.93 -42.70 -2.28
CA ASP A 271 -16.78 -43.35 -1.28
C ASP A 271 -17.84 -44.26 -1.94
N THR A 272 -18.56 -43.74 -2.96
CA THR A 272 -19.52 -44.55 -3.70
C THR A 272 -18.88 -45.74 -4.41
N TYR A 273 -17.65 -45.58 -4.94
CA TYR A 273 -16.92 -46.66 -5.57
C TYR A 273 -16.51 -47.75 -4.56
N VAL A 274 -16.00 -47.37 -3.38
CA VAL A 274 -15.61 -48.30 -2.32
C VAL A 274 -16.84 -49.06 -1.80
N ALA A 275 -17.95 -48.37 -1.58
CA ALA A 275 -19.20 -48.97 -1.12
C ALA A 275 -19.75 -50.03 -2.09
N VAL A 276 -19.72 -49.77 -3.40
CA VAL A 276 -20.20 -50.72 -4.41
C VAL A 276 -19.21 -51.88 -4.62
N ARG A 277 -17.90 -51.64 -4.48
CA ARG A 277 -16.89 -52.69 -4.71
C ARG A 277 -16.75 -53.66 -3.54
N TRP A 278 -16.87 -53.18 -2.30
CA TRP A 278 -16.71 -53.97 -1.08
C TRP A 278 -17.86 -53.75 -0.08
N PRO A 279 -19.10 -54.10 -0.43
CA PRO A 279 -20.27 -53.79 0.40
C PRO A 279 -20.19 -54.37 1.81
N LEU A 280 -19.65 -55.59 1.97
CA LEU A 280 -19.57 -56.28 3.27
C LEU A 280 -18.47 -55.74 4.19
N HIS A 281 -17.41 -55.14 3.64
CA HIS A 281 -16.27 -54.61 4.41
C HIS A 281 -16.27 -53.08 4.46
N TYR A 282 -17.25 -52.43 3.84
CA TYR A 282 -17.32 -50.96 3.76
C TYR A 282 -17.31 -50.31 5.16
N HIS A 283 -18.06 -50.88 6.10
CA HIS A 283 -18.13 -50.37 7.47
C HIS A 283 -16.80 -50.49 8.24
N ASP A 284 -15.97 -51.48 7.91
CA ASP A 284 -14.64 -51.66 8.51
C ASP A 284 -13.57 -50.78 7.85
N LEU A 285 -13.71 -50.54 6.53
CA LEU A 285 -12.83 -49.69 5.74
C LEU A 285 -13.04 -48.21 6.06
N LEU A 286 -14.30 -47.75 6.04
CA LEU A 286 -14.70 -46.35 6.21
C LEU A 286 -15.72 -46.17 7.36
N PRO A 287 -15.31 -46.42 8.63
CA PRO A 287 -16.15 -46.11 9.77
C PRO A 287 -16.37 -44.58 9.89
N PRO A 288 -17.50 -44.11 10.43
CA PRO A 288 -17.83 -42.68 10.53
C PRO A 288 -16.74 -41.82 11.18
N ALA A 289 -15.99 -42.40 12.13
CA ALA A 289 -14.86 -41.73 12.78
C ALA A 289 -13.69 -41.44 11.83
N ARG A 290 -13.37 -42.36 10.90
CA ARG A 290 -12.33 -42.15 9.88
C ARG A 290 -12.79 -41.13 8.84
N THR A 291 -14.04 -41.22 8.39
CA THR A 291 -14.62 -40.30 7.40
C THR A 291 -14.59 -38.84 7.89
N ARG A 292 -14.92 -38.58 9.16
CA ARG A 292 -14.79 -37.23 9.74
C ARG A 292 -13.35 -36.72 9.74
N LYS A 293 -12.37 -37.57 10.10
CA LYS A 293 -10.94 -37.19 10.09
C LYS A 293 -10.46 -36.86 8.67
N ILE A 294 -10.86 -37.66 7.68
CA ILE A 294 -10.54 -37.42 6.26
C ILE A 294 -11.13 -36.07 5.81
N LEU A 295 -12.39 -35.79 6.17
CA LEU A 295 -13.05 -34.55 5.79
C LEU A 295 -12.36 -33.31 6.38
N VAL A 296 -12.00 -33.34 7.67
CA VAL A 296 -11.24 -32.27 8.31
C VAL A 296 -9.87 -32.08 7.63
N GLY A 297 -9.15 -33.18 7.34
CA GLY A 297 -7.88 -33.11 6.63
C GLY A 297 -7.98 -32.49 5.24
N VAL A 298 -9.05 -32.80 4.51
CA VAL A 298 -9.32 -32.21 3.18
C VAL A 298 -9.64 -30.72 3.28
N TRP A 299 -10.41 -30.28 4.28
CA TRP A 299 -10.68 -28.85 4.47
C TRP A 299 -9.41 -28.08 4.82
N LEU A 300 -8.54 -28.65 5.66
CA LEU A 300 -7.23 -28.04 5.94
C LEU A 300 -6.40 -27.94 4.66
N LEU A 301 -6.27 -29.03 3.91
CA LEU A 301 -5.51 -29.04 2.65
C LEU A 301 -6.03 -28.00 1.64
N ALA A 302 -7.35 -27.85 1.53
CA ALA A 302 -8.00 -26.86 0.66
C ALA A 302 -7.75 -25.41 1.10
N ALA A 303 -7.60 -25.19 2.41
CA ALA A 303 -7.39 -23.86 3.00
C ALA A 303 -5.92 -23.42 2.98
N MET A 304 -4.97 -24.35 3.02
CA MET A 304 -3.52 -24.07 3.14
C MET A 304 -3.03 -23.06 2.10
N TYR A 305 -3.31 -23.29 0.82
CA TYR A 305 -2.77 -22.48 -0.27
C TYR A 305 -3.42 -21.08 -0.36
N PRO A 306 -4.77 -20.93 -0.38
CA PRO A 306 -5.39 -19.61 -0.39
C PRO A 306 -5.04 -18.74 0.85
N LEU A 307 -4.94 -19.33 2.04
CA LEU A 307 -4.55 -18.60 3.24
C LEU A 307 -3.08 -18.17 3.22
N SER A 308 -2.17 -19.03 2.72
CA SER A 308 -0.77 -18.64 2.58
C SER A 308 -0.59 -17.44 1.64
N LEU A 309 -1.41 -17.31 0.60
CA LEU A 309 -1.34 -16.17 -0.32
C LEU A 309 -1.74 -14.86 0.36
N VAL A 310 -2.82 -14.85 1.15
CA VAL A 310 -3.22 -13.65 1.93
C VAL A 310 -2.10 -13.20 2.85
N ILE A 311 -1.48 -14.15 3.57
CA ILE A 311 -0.36 -13.84 4.47
C ILE A 311 0.83 -13.26 3.69
N VAL A 312 1.14 -13.80 2.52
CA VAL A 312 2.23 -13.29 1.68
C VAL A 312 1.91 -11.88 1.14
N MET A 313 0.65 -11.61 0.76
CA MET A 313 0.23 -10.28 0.28
C MET A 313 0.37 -9.21 1.38
N GLU A 314 -0.07 -9.52 2.60
CA GLU A 314 0.07 -8.64 3.77
C GLU A 314 1.54 -8.42 4.17
N VAL A 315 2.40 -9.45 4.07
CA VAL A 315 3.82 -9.35 4.47
C VAL A 315 4.69 -8.63 3.44
N MET A 316 4.34 -8.68 2.15
CA MET A 316 5.11 -8.05 1.07
C MET A 316 4.78 -6.56 0.87
N GLU A 317 3.95 -5.99 1.74
CA GLU A 317 3.33 -4.66 1.56
C GLU A 317 4.25 -3.45 1.79
N ASP A 318 5.56 -3.64 1.91
CA ASP A 318 6.47 -2.57 2.31
C ASP A 318 6.69 -1.47 1.25
N ASN A 319 6.18 -1.56 0.01
CA ASN A 319 6.55 -0.60 -1.06
C ASN A 319 5.53 -0.34 -2.19
N ALA A 320 4.23 -0.16 -1.94
CA ALA A 320 3.36 0.41 -2.98
C ALA A 320 2.12 1.15 -2.46
N PRO A 321 2.12 2.51 -2.43
CA PRO A 321 0.90 3.28 -2.34
C PRO A 321 0.31 3.40 -3.75
N GLN A 322 -0.35 2.35 -4.26
CA GLN A 322 -1.03 2.48 -5.54
C GLN A 322 -2.46 1.96 -5.49
N ARG A 323 -3.35 2.95 -5.30
CA ARG A 323 -4.80 2.95 -5.53
C ARG A 323 -5.18 1.89 -6.56
N SER A 324 -5.78 0.81 -6.09
CA SER A 324 -6.36 -0.23 -6.95
C SER A 324 -7.86 -0.14 -6.76
N GLU A 325 -8.56 0.50 -7.69
CA GLU A 325 -10.01 0.76 -7.62
C GLU A 325 -10.86 -0.52 -7.77
N VAL A 326 -10.24 -1.69 -8.04
CA VAL A 326 -10.96 -2.92 -8.32
C VAL A 326 -10.41 -4.10 -7.51
N CYS A 327 -11.29 -4.69 -6.71
CA CYS A 327 -11.10 -5.91 -5.95
C CYS A 327 -11.06 -7.15 -6.86
N LEU A 328 -9.89 -7.49 -7.40
CA LEU A 328 -9.70 -8.67 -8.24
C LEU A 328 -8.41 -9.40 -7.90
N ILE A 329 -8.56 -10.62 -7.36
CA ILE A 329 -7.46 -11.55 -7.03
C ILE A 329 -6.46 -11.67 -8.18
N LEU A 330 -6.95 -11.79 -9.42
CA LEU A 330 -6.10 -11.98 -10.60
C LEU A 330 -5.26 -10.73 -10.93
N ILE A 331 -5.81 -9.53 -10.68
CA ILE A 331 -5.10 -8.26 -10.90
C ILE A 331 -4.12 -8.00 -9.75
N SER A 332 -4.48 -8.29 -8.50
CA SER A 332 -3.59 -8.18 -7.34
C SER A 332 -2.39 -9.15 -7.44
N ILE A 333 -2.64 -10.41 -7.81
CA ILE A 333 -1.58 -11.42 -8.01
C ILE A 333 -0.73 -11.09 -9.24
N GLY A 334 -1.34 -10.58 -10.32
CA GLY A 334 -0.63 -10.17 -11.53
C GLY A 334 0.33 -8.98 -11.34
N LYS A 335 0.10 -8.15 -10.32
CA LYS A 335 1.00 -7.03 -9.95
C LYS A 335 2.24 -7.46 -9.15
N MET A 336 2.19 -8.60 -8.46
CA MET A 336 3.28 -9.11 -7.61
C MET A 336 4.35 -9.94 -8.36
N GLY A 337 4.20 -10.11 -9.68
CA GLY A 337 5.17 -10.80 -10.53
C GLY A 337 4.63 -12.08 -11.18
N SER A 338 5.15 -12.39 -12.37
CA SER A 338 4.74 -13.54 -13.18
C SER A 338 4.87 -14.88 -12.45
N GLU A 339 5.87 -15.02 -11.57
CA GLU A 339 6.17 -16.26 -10.86
C GLU A 339 5.04 -16.68 -9.89
N MET A 340 4.51 -15.72 -9.11
CA MET A 340 3.43 -15.99 -8.15
C MET A 340 2.13 -16.40 -8.88
N MET A 341 1.81 -15.70 -9.97
CA MET A 341 0.66 -15.99 -10.81
C MET A 341 0.74 -17.38 -11.45
N VAL A 342 1.92 -17.76 -11.95
CA VAL A 342 2.17 -19.09 -12.51
C VAL A 342 2.01 -20.17 -11.44
N GLY A 343 2.54 -19.96 -10.23
CA GLY A 343 2.40 -20.88 -9.10
C GLY A 343 0.94 -21.16 -8.73
N VAL A 344 0.13 -20.09 -8.65
CA VAL A 344 -1.32 -20.19 -8.37
C VAL A 344 -2.01 -21.02 -9.43
N HIS A 345 -1.68 -20.76 -10.69
CA HIS A 345 -2.28 -21.48 -11.79
C HIS A 345 -1.92 -22.97 -11.79
N ILE A 346 -0.65 -23.31 -11.58
CA ILE A 346 -0.18 -24.69 -11.50
C ILE A 346 -0.90 -25.43 -10.36
N TYR A 347 -1.06 -24.82 -9.19
CA TYR A 347 -1.75 -25.44 -8.06
C TYR A 347 -3.20 -25.82 -8.40
N PHE A 348 -4.00 -24.86 -8.87
CA PHE A 348 -5.41 -25.09 -9.18
C PHE A 348 -5.61 -26.05 -10.35
N THR A 349 -4.80 -25.93 -11.41
CA THR A 349 -4.90 -26.81 -12.59
C THR A 349 -4.47 -28.23 -12.28
N MET A 350 -3.34 -28.42 -11.59
CA MET A 350 -2.84 -29.75 -11.25
C MET A 350 -3.79 -30.47 -10.27
N GLY A 351 -4.32 -29.76 -9.27
CA GLY A 351 -5.36 -30.28 -8.38
C GLY A 351 -6.63 -30.71 -9.14
N ALA A 352 -7.10 -29.89 -10.08
CA ALA A 352 -8.28 -30.21 -10.90
C ALA A 352 -8.02 -31.45 -11.80
N VAL A 353 -6.85 -31.56 -12.42
CA VAL A 353 -6.50 -32.72 -13.26
C VAL A 353 -6.48 -34.00 -12.45
N VAL A 354 -5.82 -34.01 -11.28
CA VAL A 354 -5.76 -35.19 -10.40
C VAL A 354 -7.17 -35.62 -9.97
N CYS A 355 -8.01 -34.67 -9.56
CA CYS A 355 -9.40 -34.95 -9.19
C CYS A 355 -10.20 -35.53 -10.37
N THR A 356 -10.05 -34.96 -11.56
CA THR A 356 -10.72 -35.42 -12.78
C THR A 356 -10.34 -36.86 -13.12
N LEU A 357 -9.05 -37.19 -13.10
CA LEU A 357 -8.56 -38.53 -13.41
C LEU A 357 -9.08 -39.57 -12.41
N LEU A 358 -9.08 -39.25 -11.11
CA LEU A 358 -9.64 -40.13 -10.08
C LEU A 358 -11.14 -40.37 -10.28
N ILE A 359 -11.89 -39.31 -10.57
CA ILE A 359 -13.32 -39.39 -10.81
C ILE A 359 -13.64 -40.24 -12.05
N LEU A 360 -12.95 -40.01 -13.16
CA LEU A 360 -13.11 -40.78 -14.40
C LEU A 360 -12.78 -42.26 -14.17
N TYR A 361 -11.71 -42.55 -13.43
CA TYR A 361 -11.35 -43.90 -13.04
C TYR A 361 -12.45 -44.58 -12.23
N CYS A 362 -12.92 -43.94 -11.15
CA CYS A 362 -13.96 -44.48 -10.29
C CYS A 362 -15.28 -44.70 -11.06
N TYR A 363 -15.71 -43.74 -11.88
CA TYR A 363 -16.93 -43.89 -12.68
C TYR A 363 -16.80 -44.92 -13.79
N GLY A 364 -15.66 -45.00 -14.47
CA GLY A 364 -15.42 -46.03 -15.49
C GLY A 364 -15.48 -47.43 -14.89
N ARG A 365 -14.88 -47.62 -13.71
CA ARG A 365 -14.96 -48.89 -12.97
C ARG A 365 -16.37 -49.19 -12.47
N LEU A 366 -17.06 -48.19 -11.93
CA LEU A 366 -18.45 -48.33 -11.47
C LEU A 366 -19.39 -48.70 -12.61
N TYR A 367 -19.23 -48.05 -13.77
CA TYR A 367 -19.98 -48.35 -14.99
C TYR A 367 -19.72 -49.80 -15.44
N TRP A 368 -18.46 -50.23 -15.49
CA TRP A 368 -18.12 -51.60 -15.87
C TRP A 368 -18.75 -52.64 -14.94
N VAL A 369 -18.61 -52.47 -13.62
CA VAL A 369 -19.18 -53.39 -12.62
C VAL A 369 -20.70 -53.46 -12.75
N THR A 370 -21.37 -52.31 -12.79
CA THR A 370 -22.84 -52.26 -12.89
C THR A 370 -23.36 -52.81 -14.22
N LYS A 371 -22.60 -52.65 -15.31
CA LYS A 371 -22.89 -53.25 -16.62
C LYS A 371 -22.81 -54.78 -16.58
N THR A 372 -21.76 -55.34 -15.97
CA THR A 372 -21.59 -56.80 -15.86
C THR A 372 -22.68 -57.47 -15.02
N GLN A 373 -23.29 -56.73 -14.08
CA GLN A 373 -24.40 -57.23 -13.24
C GLN A 373 -25.80 -57.09 -13.89
N GLY A 374 -25.91 -56.64 -15.15
CA GLY A 374 -27.19 -56.57 -15.86
C GLY A 374 -28.15 -55.47 -15.39
N ILE A 375 -27.75 -54.61 -14.45
CA ILE A 375 -28.56 -53.52 -13.84
C ILE A 375 -29.07 -52.51 -14.89
N TRP A 376 -28.43 -52.45 -16.05
CA TRP A 376 -28.72 -51.52 -17.15
C TRP A 376 -29.81 -51.99 -18.12
N GLN A 377 -30.35 -53.20 -17.98
CA GLN A 377 -31.41 -53.76 -18.83
C GLN A 377 -32.81 -53.18 -18.52
N SER A 378 -33.03 -52.63 -17.33
CA SER A 378 -34.28 -51.96 -16.94
C SER A 378 -34.37 -50.53 -17.51
N ARG A 379 -35.55 -50.17 -18.06
CA ARG A 379 -35.86 -48.86 -18.65
C ARG A 379 -35.81 -47.71 -17.62
N TYR A 380 -35.96 -48.00 -16.33
CA TYR A 380 -35.93 -47.04 -15.21
C TYR A 380 -34.94 -47.48 -14.11
N SER A 381 -33.65 -47.51 -14.46
CA SER A 381 -32.61 -47.82 -13.49
C SER A 381 -32.23 -46.58 -12.68
N ARG A 382 -32.41 -46.64 -11.34
CA ARG A 382 -31.99 -45.61 -10.37
C ARG A 382 -30.51 -45.23 -10.56
N ALA A 383 -29.67 -46.18 -11.00
CA ALA A 383 -28.26 -45.96 -11.30
C ALA A 383 -28.00 -44.95 -12.45
N ARG A 384 -28.87 -44.89 -13.46
CA ARG A 384 -28.75 -43.95 -14.58
C ARG A 384 -28.97 -42.51 -14.15
N VAL A 385 -29.99 -42.29 -13.31
CA VAL A 385 -30.31 -40.96 -12.76
C VAL A 385 -29.19 -40.50 -11.82
N THR A 386 -28.63 -41.40 -11.01
CA THR A 386 -27.46 -41.11 -10.17
C THR A 386 -26.26 -40.71 -11.02
N LEU A 387 -25.92 -41.46 -12.07
CA LEU A 387 -24.78 -41.16 -12.93
C LEU A 387 -24.96 -39.80 -13.66
N LEU A 388 -26.15 -39.54 -14.19
CA LEU A 388 -26.48 -38.27 -14.87
C LEU A 388 -26.37 -37.08 -13.91
N ALA A 389 -26.97 -37.18 -12.71
CA ALA A 389 -26.93 -36.12 -11.71
C ALA A 389 -25.49 -35.81 -11.27
N HIS A 390 -24.67 -36.85 -11.06
CA HIS A 390 -23.27 -36.65 -10.72
C HIS A 390 -22.46 -36.08 -11.89
N GLY A 391 -22.76 -36.47 -13.13
CA GLY A 391 -22.14 -35.90 -14.34
C GLY A 391 -22.43 -34.40 -14.51
N VAL A 392 -23.68 -33.97 -14.27
CA VAL A 392 -24.06 -32.54 -14.29
C VAL A 392 -23.34 -31.78 -13.17
N LEU A 393 -23.31 -32.35 -11.96
CA LEU A 393 -22.65 -31.76 -10.81
C LEU A 393 -21.13 -31.60 -11.04
N LEU A 394 -20.51 -32.60 -11.70
CA LEU A 394 -19.13 -32.56 -12.16
C LEU A 394 -18.86 -31.42 -13.14
N LEU A 395 -19.67 -31.32 -14.20
CA LEU A 395 -19.54 -30.25 -15.18
C LEU A 395 -19.61 -28.86 -14.51
N LEU A 396 -20.57 -28.67 -13.61
CA LEU A 396 -20.73 -27.42 -12.86
C LEU A 396 -19.51 -27.11 -11.97
N TYR A 397 -18.93 -28.10 -11.30
CA TYR A 397 -17.77 -27.87 -10.41
C TYR A 397 -16.45 -27.65 -11.12
N PHE A 398 -16.26 -28.17 -12.34
CA PHE A 398 -15.04 -27.96 -13.13
C PHE A 398 -15.11 -26.75 -14.07
N SER A 399 -16.31 -26.26 -14.38
CA SER A 399 -16.51 -25.05 -15.19
C SER A 399 -15.76 -23.81 -14.67
N PRO A 400 -15.69 -23.50 -13.36
CA PRO A 400 -15.01 -22.31 -12.89
C PRO A 400 -13.49 -22.39 -13.08
N GLY A 401 -12.92 -23.59 -13.01
CA GLY A 401 -11.51 -23.85 -13.28
C GLY A 401 -11.14 -23.63 -14.75
N LEU A 402 -12.03 -24.02 -15.68
CA LEU A 402 -11.86 -23.75 -17.10
C LEU A 402 -11.99 -22.26 -17.43
N VAL A 403 -12.92 -21.55 -16.79
CA VAL A 403 -13.03 -20.09 -16.96
C VAL A 403 -11.79 -19.40 -16.40
N PHE A 404 -11.26 -19.85 -15.27
CA PHE A 404 -10.03 -19.32 -14.68
C PHE A 404 -8.79 -19.53 -15.58
N THR A 405 -8.68 -20.68 -16.27
CA THR A 405 -7.59 -20.91 -17.23
C THR A 405 -7.69 -20.00 -18.44
N VAL A 406 -8.91 -19.82 -18.97
CA VAL A 406 -9.16 -18.87 -20.07
C VAL A 406 -8.83 -17.44 -19.63
N GLU A 407 -9.25 -17.03 -18.43
CA GLU A 407 -9.00 -15.69 -17.88
C GLU A 407 -7.49 -15.41 -17.77
N LEU A 408 -6.68 -16.38 -17.34
CA LEU A 408 -5.23 -16.24 -17.28
C LEU A 408 -4.59 -16.07 -18.67
N VAL A 409 -5.02 -16.87 -19.65
CA VAL A 409 -4.53 -16.74 -21.03
C VAL A 409 -4.89 -15.37 -21.60
N LEU A 410 -6.10 -14.88 -21.31
CA LEU A 410 -6.53 -13.53 -21.67
C LEU A 410 -5.75 -12.45 -20.91
N TYR A 411 -5.30 -12.71 -19.68
CA TYR A 411 -4.45 -11.79 -18.92
C TYR A 411 -3.07 -11.61 -19.57
N GLN A 412 -2.47 -12.69 -20.07
CA GLN A 412 -1.19 -12.63 -20.79
C GLN A 412 -1.29 -11.94 -22.16
N ARG A 413 -2.49 -11.88 -22.76
CA ARG A 413 -2.75 -11.17 -24.01
C ARG A 413 -3.21 -9.75 -23.69
N GLN A 414 -2.32 -8.76 -23.85
CA GLN A 414 -2.57 -7.33 -23.56
C GLN A 414 -3.74 -6.66 -24.33
N GLU A 415 -4.44 -7.39 -25.21
CA GLU A 415 -5.43 -6.84 -26.14
C GLU A 415 -6.85 -6.68 -25.54
N VAL A 416 -7.13 -7.24 -24.35
CA VAL A 416 -8.46 -7.19 -23.73
C VAL A 416 -8.61 -5.97 -22.80
N SER A 417 -9.73 -5.26 -22.86
CA SER A 417 -10.07 -4.14 -21.96
C SER A 417 -10.21 -4.60 -20.50
N GLN A 418 -9.87 -3.74 -19.54
CA GLN A 418 -9.98 -4.06 -18.11
C GLN A 418 -11.41 -4.42 -17.70
N ASP A 419 -12.43 -3.71 -18.19
CA ASP A 419 -13.84 -3.92 -17.81
C ASP A 419 -14.35 -5.33 -18.14
N ILE A 420 -13.95 -5.86 -19.31
CA ILE A 420 -14.31 -7.23 -19.73
C ILE A 420 -13.69 -8.25 -18.76
N ARG A 421 -12.45 -8.03 -18.32
CA ARG A 421 -11.78 -8.92 -17.35
C ARG A 421 -12.48 -8.88 -16.00
N VAL A 422 -12.88 -7.70 -15.52
CA VAL A 422 -13.66 -7.56 -14.28
C VAL A 422 -14.95 -8.37 -14.38
N TRP A 423 -15.71 -8.19 -15.46
CA TRP A 423 -16.97 -8.89 -15.67
C TRP A 423 -16.81 -10.41 -15.73
N ILE A 424 -15.82 -10.92 -16.47
CA ILE A 424 -15.55 -12.36 -16.56
C ILE A 424 -15.26 -12.94 -15.17
N ASN A 425 -14.41 -12.29 -14.38
CA ASN A 425 -14.04 -12.75 -13.05
C ASN A 425 -15.23 -12.70 -12.08
N THR A 426 -15.97 -11.58 -12.07
CA THR A 426 -17.17 -11.43 -11.24
C THR A 426 -18.21 -12.50 -11.58
N VAL A 427 -18.45 -12.77 -12.86
CA VAL A 427 -19.37 -13.84 -13.29
C VAL A 427 -18.84 -15.21 -12.86
N ASN A 428 -17.54 -15.48 -13.02
CA ASN A 428 -16.94 -16.74 -12.59
C ASN A 428 -17.11 -16.97 -11.08
N MET A 429 -16.78 -15.98 -10.26
CA MET A 429 -16.88 -16.03 -8.80
C MET A 429 -18.34 -16.12 -8.32
N CYS A 430 -19.21 -15.21 -8.79
CA CYS A 430 -20.58 -15.11 -8.31
C CYS A 430 -21.51 -16.18 -8.89
N MET A 431 -21.39 -16.51 -10.17
CA MET A 431 -22.31 -17.42 -10.84
C MET A 431 -21.78 -18.85 -10.91
N LEU A 432 -20.51 -19.07 -11.25
CA LEU A 432 -20.01 -20.43 -11.45
C LEU A 432 -19.50 -21.07 -10.15
N MET A 433 -18.86 -20.29 -9.26
CA MET A 433 -18.34 -20.83 -7.99
C MET A 433 -19.40 -20.88 -6.87
N LEU A 434 -20.29 -19.89 -6.77
CA LEU A 434 -21.25 -19.75 -5.66
C LEU A 434 -22.63 -20.37 -5.94
N LEU A 435 -23.22 -20.11 -7.11
CA LEU A 435 -24.61 -20.50 -7.42
C LEU A 435 -24.87 -22.02 -7.36
N PRO A 436 -24.03 -22.91 -7.94
CA PRO A 436 -24.26 -24.36 -7.87
C PRO A 436 -24.29 -24.87 -6.43
N ARG A 437 -23.60 -24.18 -5.52
CA ARG A 437 -23.53 -24.53 -4.09
C ARG A 437 -24.74 -24.08 -3.33
N ALA A 438 -25.23 -22.86 -3.60
CA ALA A 438 -26.49 -22.38 -3.04
C ALA A 438 -27.66 -23.30 -3.43
N CYS A 439 -27.63 -23.86 -4.64
CA CYS A 439 -28.65 -24.77 -5.14
C CYS A 439 -28.49 -26.23 -4.68
N ALA A 440 -27.32 -26.65 -4.19
CA ALA A 440 -27.06 -28.05 -3.85
C ALA A 440 -28.02 -28.65 -2.79
N PRO A 441 -28.36 -27.97 -1.68
CA PRO A 441 -29.30 -28.50 -0.69
C PRO A 441 -30.69 -28.75 -1.27
N TYR A 442 -31.16 -27.88 -2.17
CA TYR A 442 -32.44 -28.03 -2.86
C TYR A 442 -32.42 -29.21 -3.83
N LEU A 443 -31.32 -29.34 -4.59
CA LEU A 443 -31.12 -30.47 -5.49
C LEU A 443 -31.09 -31.80 -4.71
N TYR A 444 -30.40 -31.88 -3.57
CA TYR A 444 -30.38 -33.10 -2.75
C TYR A 444 -31.70 -33.36 -2.01
N GLY A 445 -32.35 -32.32 -1.50
CA GLY A 445 -33.64 -32.41 -0.80
C GLY A 445 -34.79 -32.87 -1.70
N LEU A 446 -34.78 -32.48 -2.98
CA LEU A 446 -35.75 -32.96 -3.99
C LEU A 446 -35.43 -34.38 -4.48
N TRP A 447 -34.19 -34.85 -4.34
CA TRP A 447 -33.71 -36.10 -4.93
C TRP A 447 -33.80 -37.31 -3.98
N TYR A 448 -33.73 -37.08 -2.67
CA TYR A 448 -34.02 -38.10 -1.65
C TYR A 448 -35.46 -38.00 -1.19
N ARG A 449 -36.31 -38.93 -1.65
CA ARG A 449 -37.74 -39.02 -1.26
C ARG A 449 -37.92 -38.99 0.25
N ASP A 450 -37.10 -39.71 1.02
CA ASP A 450 -37.20 -39.72 2.49
C ASP A 450 -37.00 -38.32 3.12
N ILE A 451 -36.09 -37.51 2.58
CA ILE A 451 -35.81 -36.14 3.07
C ILE A 451 -36.90 -35.17 2.59
N SER A 452 -37.30 -35.29 1.32
CA SER A 452 -38.44 -34.57 0.72
C SER A 452 -39.71 -34.79 1.54
N ASP A 453 -40.02 -36.04 1.84
CA ASP A 453 -41.24 -36.47 2.52
C ASP A 453 -41.20 -36.02 3.99
N THR A 454 -40.03 -36.06 4.63
CA THR A 454 -39.85 -35.52 5.99
C THR A 454 -39.98 -34.00 6.01
N LEU A 455 -39.42 -33.27 5.04
CA LEU A 455 -39.55 -31.81 4.92
C LEU A 455 -40.99 -31.39 4.61
N LEU A 456 -41.66 -32.10 3.70
CA LEU A 456 -43.08 -31.90 3.39
C LEU A 456 -43.96 -32.22 4.60
N ALA A 457 -43.64 -33.25 5.38
CA ALA A 457 -44.35 -33.57 6.62
C ALA A 457 -44.19 -32.44 7.66
N VAL A 458 -42.97 -31.92 7.86
CA VAL A 458 -42.71 -30.80 8.78
C VAL A 458 -43.40 -29.51 8.31
N LEU A 459 -43.41 -29.23 7.01
CA LEU A 459 -44.11 -28.07 6.43
C LEU A 459 -45.63 -28.19 6.56
N HIS A 460 -46.19 -29.38 6.32
CA HIS A 460 -47.61 -29.65 6.54
C HIS A 460 -48.00 -29.59 8.02
N GLN A 461 -47.13 -30.05 8.92
CA GLN A 461 -47.35 -29.98 10.37
C GLN A 461 -47.31 -28.54 10.87
N ARG A 462 -46.39 -27.70 10.36
CA ARG A 462 -46.38 -26.25 10.62
C ARG A 462 -47.58 -25.53 10.03
N ARG A 463 -48.05 -25.89 8.84
CA ARG A 463 -49.29 -25.34 8.26
C ARG A 463 -50.52 -25.71 9.09
N ARG A 464 -50.64 -26.96 9.54
CA ARG A 464 -51.73 -27.39 10.45
C ARG A 464 -51.68 -26.67 11.79
N LEU A 465 -50.50 -26.51 12.39
CA LEU A 465 -50.33 -25.74 13.63
C LEU A 465 -50.69 -24.25 13.44
N SER A 466 -50.33 -23.64 12.30
CA SER A 466 -50.71 -22.25 12.01
C SER A 466 -52.21 -22.05 11.73
N GLN A 467 -52.91 -23.10 11.30
CA GLN A 467 -54.37 -23.07 11.11
C GLN A 467 -55.13 -23.28 12.43
N VAL A 468 -54.54 -23.94 13.42
CA VAL A 468 -55.13 -24.14 14.76
C VAL A 468 -54.94 -22.91 15.67
N THR A 469 -53.93 -22.07 15.43
CA THR A 469 -53.73 -20.81 16.18
C THR A 469 -54.48 -19.60 15.62
N VAL A 470 -55.21 -19.76 14.51
CA VAL A 470 -56.02 -18.69 13.87
C VAL A 470 -57.53 -19.00 13.92
N ALA A 471 -57.93 -20.08 14.59
CA ALA A 471 -59.33 -20.44 14.84
C ALA A 471 -59.77 -20.05 16.25
#